data_AF-A0A534NZD0-F1
#
_entry.id   AF-A0A534NZD0-F1
#
_cell.length_a   1.000
_cell.length_b   1.000
_cell.length_c   1.000
_cell.angle_alpha   90.00
_cell.angle_beta   90.00
_cell.angle_gamma   90.00
#
_symmetry.space_group_name_H-M   'P 1'
#
loop_
_entity.id
_entity.type
_entity.pdbx_description
1 polymer ?
#
loop_
_entity_poly.entity_id
_entity_poly.type
_entity_poly.pdbx_seq_one_letter_code
_entity_poly.pdbx_strand_id
1 'polypeptide(L)'
;MIPGFGGSEGFRSRLVQKLVRSVLRPIAAGGSKAQPPLPSGRRMLLLHLDGVGHDQLVDAMRRGFAPNVKQLLDSERYQLSHCRAGAPTSTPAFQAGLLYGCAADIPGYTWYDKRRRTAVRMDDAGDARLIEADLASRGDPLLAGGSVYCSIFSGGARSRRWALSGIYDDLRPDDFGWDAKAPMRSLARDLAAAALVHTATAGRISSALLLDIASGIVETARWFLFHRVLTECLFAEFAANSCVIDVARGTPIVYACFIGYDEYAHRRGPDGRMALLKLFELDRALGRILAAVEAVPELGYEIYLFSDHGQAKTRPAEQIVGESLGEYLFADSPRAGEGAGPVAYAAAGGGDAACQAAHARRLRALSRNLPAPLDKIALGWARHLAKSL
;
A
#
# COMPACT_ATOMS: atom_id res chain seq x y z
N MET A 1 -27.65 4.44 0.20
CA MET A 1 -27.92 3.83 1.51
C MET A 1 -27.58 2.35 1.40
N ILE A 2 -26.48 1.91 2.03
CA ILE A 2 -26.15 0.48 2.12
C ILE A 2 -26.95 -0.06 3.33
N PRO A 3 -27.78 -1.12 3.19
CA PRO A 3 -28.63 -1.58 4.28
C PRO A 3 -27.83 -2.34 5.36
N GLY A 4 -28.07 -2.02 6.63
CA GLY A 4 -27.84 -2.92 7.77
C GLY A 4 -26.51 -2.78 8.52
N PHE A 5 -26.21 -1.60 9.09
CA PHE A 5 -25.13 -1.43 10.07
C PHE A 5 -25.66 -1.46 11.50
N GLY A 6 -25.14 -2.39 12.30
CA GLY A 6 -25.36 -2.43 13.75
C GLY A 6 -25.20 -3.82 14.38
N GLY A 7 -25.70 -4.87 13.72
CA GLY A 7 -25.70 -6.23 14.31
C GLY A 7 -24.52 -7.12 13.89
N SER A 8 -24.12 -7.06 12.62
CA SER A 8 -23.18 -8.01 12.04
C SER A 8 -21.72 -7.76 12.44
N GLU A 9 -21.33 -6.50 12.66
CA GLU A 9 -19.96 -6.15 13.07
C GLU A 9 -19.70 -6.50 14.53
N GLY A 10 -20.65 -6.23 15.43
CA GLY A 10 -20.54 -6.63 16.83
C GLY A 10 -20.45 -8.16 17.01
N PHE A 11 -21.20 -8.92 16.22
CA PHE A 11 -21.10 -10.39 16.23
C PHE A 11 -19.73 -10.89 15.73
N ARG A 12 -19.21 -10.32 14.63
CA ARG A 12 -17.89 -10.65 14.09
C ARG A 12 -16.77 -10.29 15.06
N SER A 13 -16.84 -9.12 15.70
CA SER A 13 -15.88 -8.70 16.72
C SER A 13 -15.86 -9.70 17.89
N ARG A 14 -17.01 -10.12 18.40
CA ARG A 14 -17.10 -11.14 19.47
C ARG A 14 -16.51 -12.49 19.04
N LEU A 15 -16.72 -12.91 17.79
CA LEU A 15 -16.11 -14.13 17.26
C LEU A 15 -14.58 -14.02 17.21
N VAL A 16 -14.05 -12.90 16.74
CA VAL A 16 -12.60 -12.64 16.73
C VAL A 16 -12.04 -12.61 18.15
N GLN A 17 -12.70 -11.91 19.08
CA GLN A 17 -12.30 -11.88 20.49
C GLN A 17 -12.25 -13.27 21.11
N LYS A 18 -13.26 -14.11 20.85
CA LYS A 18 -13.32 -15.50 21.33
C LYS A 18 -12.22 -16.35 20.69
N LEU A 19 -12.00 -16.23 19.38
CA LEU A 19 -10.92 -16.91 18.67
C LEU A 19 -9.56 -16.53 19.26
N VAL A 20 -9.32 -15.24 19.48
CA VAL A 20 -8.07 -14.73 20.04
C VAL A 20 -7.89 -15.24 21.48
N ARG A 21 -8.86 -15.04 22.38
CA ARG A 21 -8.75 -15.46 23.80
C ARG A 21 -8.68 -16.97 24.00
N SER A 22 -9.52 -17.72 23.31
CA SER A 22 -9.70 -19.15 23.59
C SER A 22 -8.82 -20.06 22.74
N VAL A 23 -8.31 -19.57 21.61
CA VAL A 23 -7.55 -20.41 20.66
C VAL A 23 -6.18 -19.81 20.40
N LEU A 24 -6.10 -18.61 19.81
CA LEU A 24 -4.82 -18.06 19.35
C LEU A 24 -3.90 -17.71 20.53
N ARG A 25 -4.41 -17.09 21.60
CA ARG A 25 -3.60 -16.67 22.75
C ARG A 25 -3.03 -17.87 23.52
N PRO A 26 -3.78 -18.94 23.87
CA PRO A 26 -3.20 -20.14 24.49
C PRO A 26 -2.16 -20.84 23.60
N ILE A 27 -2.39 -20.82 22.28
CA ILE A 27 -1.48 -21.39 21.29
C ILE A 27 -0.19 -20.55 21.19
N ALA A 28 -0.32 -19.23 21.07
CA ALA A 28 0.79 -18.28 20.92
C ALA A 28 1.55 -18.00 22.23
N ALA A 29 0.86 -17.86 23.37
CA ALA A 29 1.46 -17.69 24.70
C ALA A 29 2.13 -18.98 25.21
N GLY A 30 1.76 -20.14 24.64
CA GLY A 30 2.43 -21.42 24.86
C GLY A 30 3.65 -21.63 23.97
N GLY A 31 3.99 -20.67 23.09
CA GLY A 31 5.27 -20.56 22.41
C GLY A 31 6.19 -19.54 23.07
N SER A 32 7.48 -19.54 22.70
CA SER A 32 8.53 -18.76 23.36
C SER A 32 8.03 -17.37 23.78
N LYS A 33 7.92 -17.20 25.10
CA LYS A 33 7.52 -16.03 25.90
C LYS A 33 7.18 -14.79 25.06
N ALA A 34 5.95 -14.27 25.25
CA ALA A 34 5.56 -12.94 24.82
C ALA A 34 6.76 -12.00 24.95
N GLN A 35 7.22 -11.47 23.81
CA GLN A 35 8.42 -10.67 23.76
C GLN A 35 8.31 -9.52 24.77
N PRO A 36 9.42 -9.14 25.42
CA PRO A 36 9.40 -7.98 26.30
C PRO A 36 8.85 -6.78 25.52
N PRO A 37 8.06 -5.91 26.16
CA PRO A 37 7.60 -4.69 25.51
C PRO A 37 8.79 -3.83 25.08
N LEU A 38 8.51 -2.74 24.34
CA LEU A 38 9.51 -1.72 24.05
C LEU A 38 10.13 -1.19 25.36
N PRO A 39 11.32 -0.56 25.33
CA PRO A 39 11.96 0.00 26.53
C PRO A 39 11.05 0.92 27.37
N SER A 40 10.04 1.54 26.76
CA SER A 40 9.00 2.33 27.43
C SER A 40 7.99 1.51 28.26
N GLY A 41 8.05 0.18 28.22
CA GLY A 41 7.05 -0.72 28.79
C GLY A 41 5.79 -0.89 27.95
N ARG A 42 5.70 -0.21 26.80
CA ARG A 42 4.53 -0.22 25.90
C ARG A 42 4.69 -1.19 24.75
N ARG A 43 3.56 -1.58 24.14
CA ARG A 43 3.52 -2.22 22.83
C ARG A 43 2.80 -1.32 21.84
N MET A 44 3.26 -1.30 20.60
CA MET A 44 2.75 -0.37 19.60
C MET A 44 2.23 -1.12 18.37
N LEU A 45 1.09 -0.67 17.87
CA LEU A 45 0.51 -1.11 16.63
C LEU A 45 0.38 0.10 15.69
N LEU A 46 1.23 0.15 14.68
CA LEU A 46 1.31 1.21 13.68
C LEU A 46 0.54 0.78 12.43
N LEU A 47 -0.68 1.27 12.30
CA LEU A 47 -1.58 0.95 11.19
C LEU A 47 -1.58 2.12 10.20
N HIS A 48 -1.03 1.87 9.02
CA HIS A 48 -0.87 2.87 7.98
C HIS A 48 -1.96 2.68 6.92
N LEU A 49 -2.85 3.66 6.77
CA LEU A 49 -3.80 3.76 5.66
C LEU A 49 -3.17 4.56 4.50
N ASP A 50 -2.78 3.86 3.45
CA ASP A 50 -2.11 4.47 2.29
C ASP A 50 -3.03 5.45 1.56
N GLY A 51 -2.59 6.71 1.41
CA GLY A 51 -3.25 7.74 0.61
C GLY A 51 -4.61 8.26 1.11
N VAL A 52 -5.02 7.91 2.33
CA VAL A 52 -6.30 8.34 2.92
C VAL A 52 -6.12 9.69 3.61
N GLY A 53 -6.39 10.77 2.88
CA GLY A 53 -6.37 12.13 3.42
C GLY A 53 -7.42 12.37 4.52
N HIS A 54 -7.16 13.35 5.38
CA HIS A 54 -8.02 13.69 6.52
C HIS A 54 -9.49 13.89 6.10
N ASP A 55 -9.73 14.75 5.11
CA ASP A 55 -11.08 15.09 4.68
C ASP A 55 -11.78 13.91 4.00
N GLN A 56 -11.01 13.05 3.31
CA GLN A 56 -11.53 11.80 2.74
C GLN A 56 -11.95 10.82 3.83
N LEU A 57 -11.18 10.69 4.93
CA LEU A 57 -11.56 9.85 6.06
C LEU A 57 -12.82 10.37 6.76
N VAL A 58 -12.91 11.69 6.98
CA VAL A 58 -14.10 12.33 7.56
C VAL A 58 -15.33 12.11 6.68
N ASP A 59 -15.21 12.31 5.35
CA ASP A 59 -16.31 12.04 4.42
C ASP A 59 -16.70 10.55 4.40
N ALA A 60 -15.72 9.65 4.40
CA ALA A 60 -15.95 8.21 4.42
C ALA A 60 -16.71 7.78 5.69
N MET A 61 -16.33 8.29 6.86
CA MET A 61 -17.05 8.05 8.13
C MET A 61 -18.48 8.55 8.05
N ARG A 62 -18.68 9.80 7.58
CA ARG A 62 -20.02 10.40 7.40
C ARG A 62 -20.91 9.55 6.48
N ARG A 63 -20.33 8.95 5.45
CA ARG A 63 -21.03 8.14 4.45
C ARG A 63 -21.15 6.66 4.83
N GLY A 64 -20.62 6.25 5.99
CA GLY A 64 -20.68 4.88 6.49
C GLY A 64 -19.69 3.91 5.85
N PHE A 65 -18.60 4.42 5.25
CA PHE A 65 -17.51 3.62 4.69
C PHE A 65 -16.34 3.39 5.67
N ALA A 66 -16.35 4.00 6.86
CA ALA A 66 -15.35 3.74 7.90
C ALA A 66 -15.98 3.63 9.32
N PRO A 67 -16.90 2.66 9.52
CA PRO A 67 -17.65 2.53 10.78
C PRO A 67 -16.79 2.16 11.99
N ASN A 68 -15.76 1.33 11.85
CA ASN A 68 -14.91 0.93 12.98
C ASN A 68 -14.04 2.11 13.44
N VAL A 69 -13.47 2.86 12.50
CA VAL A 69 -12.75 4.11 12.81
C VAL A 69 -13.70 5.13 13.45
N LYS A 70 -14.92 5.29 12.92
CA LYS A 70 -15.92 6.17 13.54
C LYS A 70 -16.22 5.75 14.98
N GLN A 71 -16.42 4.46 15.24
CA GLN A 71 -16.68 3.93 16.58
C GLN A 71 -15.51 4.18 17.54
N LEU A 72 -14.26 4.11 17.07
CA LEU A 72 -13.09 4.45 17.89
C LEU A 72 -13.12 5.91 18.33
N LEU A 73 -13.45 6.84 17.43
CA LEU A 73 -13.56 8.27 17.75
C LEU A 73 -14.76 8.55 18.66
N ASP A 74 -15.90 7.91 18.41
CA ASP A 74 -17.11 8.03 19.24
C ASP A 74 -16.89 7.49 20.67
N SER A 75 -15.85 6.66 20.89
CA SER A 75 -15.49 6.18 22.24
C SER A 75 -14.77 7.21 23.11
N GLU A 76 -14.40 8.37 22.54
CA GLU A 76 -13.64 9.46 23.18
C GLU A 76 -12.24 9.06 23.70
N ARG A 77 -11.79 7.84 23.42
CA ARG A 77 -10.44 7.36 23.74
C ARG A 77 -9.39 7.73 22.70
N TYR A 78 -9.84 8.11 21.51
CA TYR A 78 -8.99 8.43 20.36
C TYR A 78 -9.39 9.80 19.80
N GLN A 79 -8.40 10.50 19.23
CA GLN A 79 -8.60 11.77 18.56
C GLN A 79 -8.11 11.68 17.12
N LEU A 80 -8.85 12.31 16.21
CA LEU A 80 -8.40 12.54 14.84
C LEU A 80 -7.63 13.86 14.79
N SER A 81 -6.37 13.79 14.35
CA SER A 81 -5.49 14.95 14.23
C SER A 81 -5.01 15.11 12.79
N HIS A 82 -4.82 16.35 12.36
CA HIS A 82 -4.15 16.63 11.09
C HIS A 82 -2.66 16.31 11.20
N CYS A 83 -2.12 15.65 10.18
CA CYS A 83 -0.69 15.39 10.04
C CYS A 83 -0.17 16.11 8.79
N ARG A 84 1.03 16.69 8.87
CA ARG A 84 1.76 17.17 7.69
C ARG A 84 2.70 16.05 7.22
N ALA A 85 2.39 15.51 6.05
CA ALA A 85 3.14 14.43 5.38
C ALA A 85 4.62 14.76 5.08
N GLY A 86 4.99 16.05 5.06
CA GLY A 86 6.27 16.51 4.54
C GLY A 86 6.28 16.64 3.02
N ALA A 87 7.45 16.91 2.44
CA ALA A 87 7.65 16.97 1.00
C ALA A 87 8.88 16.12 0.62
N PRO A 88 8.79 15.23 -0.38
CA PRO A 88 7.61 14.96 -1.21
C PRO A 88 6.52 14.19 -0.45
N THR A 89 5.25 14.47 -0.77
CA THR A 89 4.10 13.71 -0.25
C THR A 89 4.03 12.37 -0.97
N SER A 90 4.91 11.44 -0.60
CA SER A 90 5.01 10.12 -1.21
C SER A 90 5.31 9.05 -0.15
N THR A 91 4.70 7.88 -0.31
CA THR A 91 4.90 6.70 0.55
C THR A 91 6.36 6.37 0.86
N PRO A 92 7.29 6.26 -0.10
CA PRO A 92 8.67 5.90 0.21
C PRO A 92 9.37 6.96 1.07
N ALA A 93 9.17 8.25 0.80
CA ALA A 93 9.76 9.31 1.60
C ALA A 93 9.19 9.33 3.04
N PHE A 94 7.88 9.14 3.18
CA PHE A 94 7.23 9.04 4.48
C PHE A 94 7.70 7.83 5.28
N GLN A 95 7.71 6.64 4.66
CA GLN A 95 8.14 5.40 5.31
C GLN A 95 9.62 5.47 5.71
N ALA A 96 10.48 6.07 4.89
CA ALA A 96 11.87 6.25 5.25
C ALA A 96 12.04 7.14 6.50
N GLY A 97 11.33 8.26 6.55
CA GLY A 97 11.33 9.14 7.73
C GLY A 97 10.78 8.47 8.98
N LEU A 98 9.65 7.76 8.86
CA LEU A 98 9.01 7.07 9.98
C LEU A 98 9.84 5.89 10.50
N LEU A 99 10.31 5.02 9.60
CA LEU A 99 10.90 3.74 9.97
C LEU A 99 12.40 3.81 10.28
N TYR A 100 13.10 4.85 9.84
CA TYR A 100 14.55 5.01 10.07
C TYR A 100 14.91 6.33 10.75
N GLY A 101 13.95 7.22 11.01
CA GLY A 101 14.19 8.48 11.72
C GLY A 101 15.15 9.43 10.99
N CYS A 102 15.33 9.28 9.67
CA CYS A 102 16.26 10.10 8.89
C CYS A 102 15.57 10.81 7.71
N ALA A 103 16.14 11.96 7.33
CA ALA A 103 15.73 12.65 6.11
C ALA A 103 16.27 11.88 4.90
N ALA A 104 15.39 11.15 4.23
CA ALA A 104 15.76 10.33 3.09
C ALA A 104 15.95 11.18 1.82
N ASP A 105 17.00 10.86 1.03
CA ASP A 105 17.24 11.42 -0.30
C ASP A 105 16.33 10.73 -1.34
N ILE A 106 15.01 10.80 -1.10
CA ILE A 106 13.97 10.17 -1.93
C ILE A 106 13.09 11.30 -2.51
N PRO A 107 13.30 11.69 -3.78
CA PRO A 107 12.58 12.82 -4.39
C PRO A 107 11.15 12.47 -4.83
N GLY A 108 10.78 11.19 -4.85
CA GLY A 108 9.44 10.72 -5.21
C GLY A 108 9.35 9.21 -5.35
N TYR A 109 8.28 8.73 -5.97
CA TYR A 109 8.05 7.29 -6.18
C TYR A 109 8.97 6.69 -7.27
N THR A 110 9.26 7.48 -8.30
CA THR A 110 10.17 7.13 -9.41
C THR A 110 11.06 8.33 -9.70
N TRP A 111 12.37 8.10 -9.87
CA TRP A 111 13.31 9.14 -10.25
C TRP A 111 14.49 8.58 -11.04
N TYR A 112 15.31 9.46 -11.61
CA TYR A 112 16.56 9.08 -12.24
C TYR A 112 17.74 9.47 -11.33
N ASP A 113 18.49 8.47 -10.87
CA ASP A 113 19.69 8.69 -10.08
C ASP A 113 20.87 9.00 -11.01
N LYS A 114 21.29 10.27 -11.04
CA LYS A 114 22.42 10.73 -11.87
C LYS A 114 23.76 10.14 -11.44
N ARG A 115 23.93 9.79 -10.16
CA ARG A 115 25.16 9.20 -9.62
C ARG A 115 25.31 7.77 -10.12
N ARG A 116 24.19 7.02 -10.15
CA ARG A 116 24.12 5.62 -10.61
C ARG A 116 23.81 5.47 -12.10
N ARG A 117 23.37 6.56 -12.75
CA ARG A 117 22.89 6.59 -14.15
C ARG A 117 21.78 5.59 -14.45
N THR A 118 20.89 5.38 -13.48
CA THR A 118 19.76 4.45 -13.61
C THR A 118 18.47 5.10 -13.15
N ALA A 119 17.35 4.64 -13.70
CA ALA A 119 16.05 4.88 -13.10
C ALA A 119 15.96 4.08 -11.80
N VAL A 120 15.32 4.68 -10.80
CA VAL A 120 15.02 4.08 -9.50
C VAL A 120 13.51 4.14 -9.31
N ARG A 121 12.90 3.02 -8.93
CA ARG A 121 11.45 2.90 -8.75
C ARG A 121 11.11 2.21 -7.44
N MET A 122 10.15 2.77 -6.69
CA MET A 122 9.73 2.23 -5.40
C MET A 122 8.66 1.13 -5.49
N ASP A 123 8.40 0.63 -6.71
CA ASP A 123 7.72 -0.64 -6.97
C ASP A 123 8.68 -1.79 -7.37
N ASP A 124 9.99 -1.51 -7.46
CA ASP A 124 11.02 -2.50 -7.68
C ASP A 124 11.69 -2.92 -6.36
N ALA A 125 11.75 -4.23 -6.10
CA ALA A 125 12.30 -4.76 -4.86
C ALA A 125 13.82 -4.58 -4.75
N GLY A 126 14.54 -4.61 -5.87
CA GLY A 126 15.99 -4.41 -5.91
C GLY A 126 16.35 -2.97 -5.54
N ASP A 127 15.66 -2.00 -6.15
CA ASP A 127 15.78 -0.59 -5.81
C ASP A 127 15.40 -0.32 -4.35
N ALA A 128 14.25 -0.83 -3.90
CA ALA A 128 13.82 -0.70 -2.51
C ALA A 128 14.86 -1.25 -1.52
N ARG A 129 15.50 -2.39 -1.83
CA ARG A 129 16.57 -2.99 -1.01
C ARG A 129 17.82 -2.11 -0.95
N LEU A 130 18.24 -1.55 -2.09
CA LEU A 130 19.41 -0.67 -2.16
C LEU A 130 19.19 0.61 -1.34
N ILE A 131 18.01 1.21 -1.46
CA ILE A 131 17.64 2.39 -0.68
C ILE A 131 17.52 2.06 0.81
N GLU A 132 16.93 0.92 1.16
CA GLU A 132 16.82 0.50 2.56
C GLU A 132 18.18 0.32 3.24
N ALA A 133 19.17 -0.24 2.52
CA ALA A 133 20.52 -0.38 3.06
C ALA A 133 21.17 0.97 3.37
N ASP A 134 20.92 1.98 2.54
CA ASP A 134 21.38 3.36 2.75
C ASP A 134 20.61 4.06 3.88
N LEU A 135 19.33 3.75 4.08
CA LEU A 135 18.56 4.25 5.24
C LEU A 135 19.06 3.65 6.55
N ALA A 136 19.29 2.33 6.58
CA ALA A 136 19.78 1.61 7.76
C ALA A 136 21.20 2.02 8.18
N SER A 137 21.99 2.64 7.30
CA SER A 137 23.33 3.15 7.64
C SER A 137 23.30 4.54 8.30
N ARG A 138 22.17 5.27 8.19
CA ARG A 138 22.03 6.67 8.62
C ARG A 138 21.14 6.86 9.84
N GLY A 139 20.29 5.90 10.16
CA GLY A 139 19.36 6.01 11.27
C GLY A 139 18.98 4.66 11.86
N ASP A 140 18.38 4.72 13.04
CA ASP A 140 18.03 3.52 13.81
C ASP A 140 16.69 2.95 13.33
N PRO A 141 16.64 1.68 12.93
CA PRO A 141 15.41 1.05 12.45
C PRO A 141 14.37 0.92 13.57
N LEU A 142 13.18 1.47 13.35
CA LEU A 142 12.08 1.52 14.33
C LEU A 142 11.51 0.14 14.69
N LEU A 143 11.53 -0.81 13.74
CA LEU A 143 10.87 -2.11 13.88
C LEU A 143 11.83 -3.22 14.32
N ALA A 144 13.01 -2.88 14.84
CA ALA A 144 13.93 -3.85 15.40
C ALA A 144 13.24 -4.73 16.47
N GLY A 145 13.19 -6.04 16.24
CA GLY A 145 12.49 -6.99 17.12
C GLY A 145 10.96 -7.03 16.97
N GLY A 146 10.41 -6.30 16.00
CA GLY A 146 8.99 -6.29 15.64
C GLY A 146 8.68 -6.94 14.30
N SER A 147 7.48 -6.63 13.80
CA SER A 147 6.95 -7.13 12.54
C SER A 147 6.59 -5.98 11.59
N VAL A 148 6.66 -6.27 10.29
CA VAL A 148 6.31 -5.38 9.19
C VAL A 148 5.39 -6.11 8.22
N TYR A 149 4.39 -5.45 7.65
CA TYR A 149 3.51 -6.03 6.62
C TYR A 149 3.18 -5.01 5.53
N CYS A 150 3.34 -5.43 4.28
CA CYS A 150 2.98 -4.69 3.06
C CYS A 150 3.65 -3.30 2.94
N SER A 151 4.83 -3.14 3.54
CA SER A 151 5.64 -1.92 3.51
C SER A 151 6.61 -1.91 2.32
N ILE A 152 7.14 -0.75 1.92
CA ILE A 152 8.26 -0.69 0.96
C ILE A 152 9.54 -1.14 1.66
N PHE A 153 9.81 -0.57 2.84
CA PHE A 153 10.97 -0.89 3.67
C PHE A 153 10.59 -1.73 4.89
N SER A 154 11.48 -2.59 5.36
CA SER A 154 11.24 -3.46 6.51
C SER A 154 11.31 -2.75 7.85
N GLY A 155 11.91 -1.55 7.91
CA GLY A 155 12.14 -0.84 9.17
C GLY A 155 13.03 -1.62 10.15
N GLY A 156 13.85 -2.56 9.65
CA GLY A 156 14.67 -3.47 10.47
C GLY A 156 13.88 -4.56 11.19
N ALA A 157 12.64 -4.82 10.79
CA ALA A 157 11.88 -5.96 11.28
C ALA A 157 12.62 -7.28 11.07
N ARG A 158 12.42 -8.23 11.98
CA ARG A 158 13.08 -9.54 11.91
C ARG A 158 12.74 -10.26 10.60
N SER A 159 11.47 -10.22 10.23
CA SER A 159 10.95 -10.76 8.98
C SER A 159 10.84 -9.66 7.94
N ARG A 160 11.89 -9.48 7.13
CA ARG A 160 11.91 -8.45 6.07
C ARG A 160 11.06 -8.81 4.85
N ARG A 161 10.68 -10.09 4.69
CA ARG A 161 10.01 -10.63 3.50
C ARG A 161 8.60 -10.12 3.26
N TRP A 162 7.99 -9.54 4.27
CA TRP A 162 6.68 -8.91 4.17
C TRP A 162 6.77 -7.43 3.81
N ALA A 163 7.98 -6.91 3.58
CA ALA A 163 8.24 -5.63 2.93
C ALA A 163 8.82 -5.86 1.52
N LEU A 164 8.58 -4.92 0.61
CA LEU A 164 9.05 -4.99 -0.78
C LEU A 164 10.56 -5.18 -0.86
N SER A 165 11.32 -4.45 -0.04
CA SER A 165 12.78 -4.51 0.00
C SER A 165 13.37 -5.87 0.43
N GLY A 166 12.57 -6.72 1.07
CA GLY A 166 12.95 -8.07 1.50
C GLY A 166 12.17 -9.18 0.82
N ILE A 167 11.26 -8.89 -0.13
CA ILE A 167 10.30 -9.88 -0.67
C ILE A 167 10.96 -11.11 -1.34
N TYR A 168 12.21 -10.94 -1.81
CA TYR A 168 13.00 -12.00 -2.44
C TYR A 168 14.07 -12.63 -1.51
N ASP A 169 14.10 -12.27 -0.23
CA ASP A 169 14.97 -12.96 0.72
C ASP A 169 14.53 -14.42 0.91
N ASP A 170 15.48 -15.32 1.15
CA ASP A 170 15.20 -16.75 1.36
C ASP A 170 14.23 -16.96 2.52
N LEU A 171 13.31 -17.93 2.37
CA LEU A 171 12.42 -18.34 3.44
C LEU A 171 13.22 -18.91 4.61
N ARG A 172 13.33 -18.14 5.68
CA ARG A 172 13.83 -18.58 6.96
C ARG A 172 12.69 -19.04 7.86
N PRO A 173 12.97 -20.05 8.69
CA PRO A 173 12.20 -20.40 9.87
C PRO A 173 11.46 -19.24 10.54
N ASP A 174 12.19 -18.20 10.90
CA ASP A 174 11.78 -17.23 11.90
C ASP A 174 10.66 -16.29 11.49
N ASP A 175 10.44 -16.14 10.21
CA ASP A 175 9.34 -15.37 9.64
C ASP A 175 7.97 -16.02 9.85
N PHE A 176 7.96 -17.31 10.17
CA PHE A 176 6.75 -18.02 10.60
C PHE A 176 6.62 -18.06 12.13
N GLY A 177 7.51 -17.37 12.86
CA GLY A 177 7.62 -17.43 14.31
C GLY A 177 8.56 -18.53 14.82
N TRP A 178 9.30 -19.21 13.95
CA TRP A 178 10.27 -20.24 14.36
C TRP A 178 11.53 -19.59 14.91
N ASP A 179 11.57 -19.39 16.23
CA ASP A 179 12.82 -19.22 16.94
C ASP A 179 13.51 -20.58 17.07
N ALA A 180 14.72 -20.74 16.51
CA ALA A 180 15.47 -22.00 16.56
C ALA A 180 15.74 -22.50 18.00
N LYS A 181 15.57 -21.62 19.00
CA LYS A 181 15.68 -21.94 20.43
C LYS A 181 14.34 -22.33 21.07
N ALA A 182 13.22 -22.24 20.34
CA ALA A 182 11.89 -22.53 20.83
C ALA A 182 11.58 -24.04 20.80
N PRO A 183 10.85 -24.59 21.79
CA PRO A 183 10.46 -26.01 21.80
C PRO A 183 9.57 -26.37 20.60
N MET A 184 9.73 -27.52 19.94
CA MET A 184 8.91 -27.93 18.76
C MET A 184 7.38 -27.84 18.97
N ARG A 185 6.89 -27.95 20.21
CA ARG A 185 5.46 -27.79 20.55
C ARG A 185 4.95 -26.35 20.38
N SER A 186 5.81 -25.36 20.58
CA SER A 186 5.52 -23.95 20.31
C SER A 186 5.38 -23.68 18.82
N LEU A 187 6.26 -24.27 18.03
CA LEU A 187 6.26 -24.18 16.58
C LEU A 187 4.98 -24.77 15.96
N ALA A 188 4.59 -25.99 16.38
CA ALA A 188 3.35 -26.61 15.88
C ALA A 188 2.10 -25.78 16.21
N ARG A 189 2.12 -25.10 17.36
CA ARG A 189 1.07 -24.16 17.78
C ARG A 189 1.05 -22.92 16.88
N ASP A 190 2.18 -22.27 16.67
CA ASP A 190 2.28 -21.10 15.79
C ASP A 190 1.84 -21.39 14.35
N LEU A 191 2.24 -22.54 13.79
CA LEU A 191 1.79 -22.99 12.48
C LEU A 191 0.30 -23.29 12.45
N ALA A 192 -0.27 -23.88 13.52
CA ALA A 192 -1.71 -24.11 13.62
C ALA A 192 -2.50 -22.80 13.70
N ALA A 193 -2.01 -21.80 14.44
CA ALA A 193 -2.60 -20.46 14.49
C ALA A 193 -2.56 -19.78 13.11
N ALA A 194 -1.41 -19.78 12.45
CA ALA A 194 -1.26 -19.24 11.09
C ALA A 194 -2.18 -19.96 10.10
N ALA A 195 -2.19 -21.30 10.10
CA ALA A 195 -3.07 -22.09 9.26
C ALA A 195 -4.54 -21.76 9.53
N LEU A 196 -4.98 -21.71 10.79
CA LEU A 196 -6.38 -21.41 11.15
C LEU A 196 -6.84 -20.04 10.64
N VAL A 197 -6.00 -19.01 10.78
CA VAL A 197 -6.35 -17.65 10.40
C VAL A 197 -6.27 -17.45 8.87
N HIS A 198 -5.23 -17.98 8.22
CA HIS A 198 -5.02 -17.78 6.80
C HIS A 198 -5.84 -18.73 5.92
N THR A 199 -6.18 -19.95 6.36
CA THR A 199 -7.03 -20.87 5.58
C THR A 199 -8.46 -20.36 5.43
N ALA A 200 -9.04 -19.75 6.46
CA ALA A 200 -10.36 -19.12 6.37
C ALA A 200 -10.37 -17.95 5.36
N THR A 201 -9.25 -17.25 5.23
CA THR A 201 -9.08 -16.15 4.27
C THR A 201 -8.84 -16.67 2.86
N ALA A 202 -7.98 -17.68 2.71
CA ALA A 202 -7.76 -18.39 1.45
C ALA A 202 -9.08 -18.99 0.92
N GLY A 203 -9.90 -19.58 1.78
CA GLY A 203 -11.21 -20.11 1.43
C GLY A 203 -12.15 -19.04 0.87
N ARG A 204 -12.29 -17.89 1.54
CA ARG A 204 -13.11 -16.76 1.06
C ARG A 204 -12.65 -16.25 -0.31
N ILE A 205 -11.33 -16.13 -0.50
CA ILE A 205 -10.74 -15.58 -1.73
C ILE A 205 -10.87 -16.58 -2.87
N SER A 206 -10.62 -17.87 -2.61
CA SER A 206 -10.87 -18.94 -3.58
C SER A 206 -12.34 -19.03 -3.97
N SER A 207 -13.28 -18.90 -3.03
CA SER A 207 -14.71 -18.88 -3.33
C SER A 207 -15.12 -17.65 -4.15
N ALA A 208 -14.61 -16.46 -3.84
CA ALA A 208 -14.86 -15.26 -4.62
C ALA A 208 -14.32 -15.41 -6.06
N LEU A 209 -13.10 -15.94 -6.20
CA LEU A 209 -12.49 -16.20 -7.50
C LEU A 209 -13.29 -17.25 -8.31
N LEU A 210 -13.75 -18.32 -7.67
CA LEU A 210 -14.58 -19.34 -8.31
C LEU A 210 -15.92 -18.78 -8.79
N LEU A 211 -16.56 -17.91 -8.00
CA LEU A 211 -17.81 -17.23 -8.38
C LEU A 211 -17.58 -16.26 -9.54
N ASP A 212 -16.48 -15.51 -9.53
CA ASP A 212 -16.13 -14.59 -10.61
C ASP A 212 -15.86 -15.36 -11.91
N ILE A 213 -15.13 -16.48 -11.85
CA ILE A 213 -14.90 -17.38 -12.99
C ILE A 213 -16.23 -17.96 -13.50
N ALA A 214 -17.08 -18.45 -12.59
CA ALA A 214 -18.37 -19.06 -12.95
C ALA A 214 -19.38 -18.06 -13.52
N SER A 215 -19.28 -16.78 -13.16
CA SER A 215 -20.20 -15.73 -13.62
C SER A 215 -19.99 -15.29 -15.08
N GLY A 216 -18.86 -15.65 -15.70
CA GLY A 216 -18.56 -15.29 -17.10
C GLY A 216 -18.38 -13.79 -17.37
N ILE A 217 -18.35 -12.94 -16.34
CA ILE A 217 -18.29 -11.46 -16.46
C ILE A 217 -16.89 -10.95 -16.92
N VAL A 218 -15.89 -11.83 -17.05
CA VAL A 218 -14.50 -11.44 -17.29
C VAL A 218 -14.08 -11.64 -18.74
N GLU A 219 -14.71 -10.92 -19.67
CA GLU A 219 -14.30 -10.93 -21.09
C GLU A 219 -13.36 -9.78 -21.50
N THR A 220 -13.07 -8.77 -20.66
CA THR A 220 -12.33 -7.57 -21.15
C THR A 220 -11.18 -7.02 -20.30
N ALA A 221 -10.68 -7.71 -19.27
CA ALA A 221 -9.48 -7.25 -18.53
C ALA A 221 -8.74 -8.39 -17.80
N ARG A 222 -8.59 -9.54 -18.47
CA ARG A 222 -8.21 -10.82 -17.83
C ARG A 222 -6.96 -10.73 -16.95
N TRP A 223 -5.86 -10.10 -17.38
CA TRP A 223 -4.62 -10.05 -16.57
C TRP A 223 -4.56 -8.90 -15.56
N PHE A 224 -5.21 -7.78 -15.86
CA PHE A 224 -5.13 -6.57 -15.04
C PHE A 224 -6.10 -6.56 -13.86
N LEU A 225 -7.29 -7.16 -13.99
CA LEU A 225 -8.17 -7.36 -12.84
C LEU A 225 -7.65 -8.50 -11.95
N PHE A 226 -7.12 -9.56 -12.56
CA PHE A 226 -6.66 -10.76 -11.84
C PHE A 226 -5.43 -10.48 -10.98
N HIS A 227 -4.39 -9.84 -11.52
CA HIS A 227 -3.20 -9.51 -10.71
C HIS A 227 -3.51 -8.52 -9.58
N ARG A 228 -4.59 -7.75 -9.70
CA ARG A 228 -4.80 -6.55 -8.91
C ARG A 228 -5.86 -6.72 -7.83
N VAL A 229 -6.99 -7.33 -8.17
CA VAL A 229 -8.02 -7.73 -7.19
C VAL A 229 -7.51 -8.89 -6.32
N LEU A 230 -6.77 -9.84 -6.90
CA LEU A 230 -6.27 -10.98 -6.13
C LEU A 230 -5.15 -10.53 -5.19
N THR A 231 -4.10 -9.89 -5.71
CA THR A 231 -2.88 -9.57 -4.94
C THR A 231 -3.11 -8.49 -3.87
N GLU A 232 -3.80 -7.39 -4.17
CA GLU A 232 -4.01 -6.31 -3.18
C GLU A 232 -5.03 -6.66 -2.09
N CYS A 233 -6.14 -7.31 -2.45
CA CYS A 233 -7.10 -7.78 -1.44
C CYS A 233 -6.49 -8.89 -0.57
N LEU A 234 -5.68 -9.78 -1.16
CA LEU A 234 -4.93 -10.78 -0.41
C LEU A 234 -3.96 -10.11 0.57
N PHE A 235 -3.24 -9.07 0.15
CA PHE A 235 -2.25 -8.41 1.00
C PHE A 235 -2.87 -7.69 2.19
N ALA A 236 -3.94 -6.92 2.01
CA ALA A 236 -4.62 -6.26 3.13
C ALA A 236 -5.22 -7.27 4.13
N GLU A 237 -5.81 -8.35 3.61
CA GLU A 237 -6.34 -9.44 4.44
C GLU A 237 -5.23 -10.21 5.16
N PHE A 238 -4.13 -10.49 4.47
CA PHE A 238 -2.94 -11.09 5.05
C PHE A 238 -2.35 -10.22 6.15
N ALA A 239 -2.10 -8.94 5.89
CA ALA A 239 -1.57 -7.99 6.87
C ALA A 239 -2.44 -7.91 8.12
N ALA A 240 -3.77 -7.80 7.97
CA ALA A 240 -4.68 -7.76 9.13
C ALA A 240 -4.65 -9.05 9.94
N ASN A 241 -4.68 -10.21 9.28
CA ASN A 241 -4.59 -11.50 9.94
C ASN A 241 -3.27 -11.71 10.66
N SER A 242 -2.15 -11.31 10.05
CA SER A 242 -0.83 -11.38 10.65
C SER A 242 -0.72 -10.44 11.85
N CYS A 243 -1.30 -9.24 11.79
CA CYS A 243 -1.42 -8.35 12.95
C CYS A 243 -2.22 -8.99 14.09
N VAL A 244 -3.32 -9.70 13.81
CA VAL A 244 -4.09 -10.43 14.84
C VAL A 244 -3.23 -11.50 15.52
N ILE A 245 -2.42 -12.23 14.75
CA ILE A 245 -1.50 -13.23 15.29
C ILE A 245 -0.41 -12.57 16.15
N ASP A 246 0.18 -11.47 15.69
CA ASP A 246 1.21 -10.74 16.43
C ASP A 246 0.69 -10.13 17.73
N VAL A 247 -0.53 -9.59 17.72
CA VAL A 247 -1.21 -9.12 18.95
C VAL A 247 -1.42 -10.29 19.91
N ALA A 248 -1.85 -11.46 19.42
CA ALA A 248 -1.99 -12.65 20.25
C ALA A 248 -0.64 -13.16 20.80
N ARG A 249 0.47 -12.97 20.08
CA ARG A 249 1.84 -13.27 20.53
C ARG A 249 2.38 -12.23 21.51
N GLY A 250 1.92 -10.99 21.44
CA GLY A 250 2.46 -9.88 22.22
C GLY A 250 3.74 -9.30 21.62
N THR A 251 3.87 -9.34 20.29
CA THR A 251 4.95 -8.70 19.52
C THR A 251 5.07 -7.22 19.89
N PRO A 252 6.27 -6.71 20.25
CA PRO A 252 6.41 -5.41 20.91
C PRO A 252 6.02 -4.23 20.03
N ILE A 253 6.31 -4.31 18.73
CA ILE A 253 5.95 -3.31 17.73
C ILE A 253 5.57 -3.99 16.42
N VAL A 254 4.46 -3.57 15.84
CA VAL A 254 3.94 -4.10 14.57
C VAL A 254 3.60 -2.92 13.67
N TYR A 255 4.09 -2.94 12.44
CA TYR A 255 3.72 -1.98 11.40
C TYR A 255 3.02 -2.71 10.25
N ALA A 256 1.87 -2.19 9.82
CA ALA A 256 1.16 -2.71 8.67
C ALA A 256 0.65 -1.58 7.78
N CYS A 257 1.01 -1.64 6.50
CA CYS A 257 0.50 -0.73 5.47
C CYS A 257 -0.71 -1.36 4.77
N PHE A 258 -1.86 -0.73 4.92
CA PHE A 258 -3.10 -1.10 4.24
C PHE A 258 -3.19 -0.37 2.90
N ILE A 259 -2.61 -1.03 1.90
CA ILE A 259 -2.70 -0.61 0.52
C ILE A 259 -4.10 -0.81 -0.07
N GLY A 260 -4.39 -0.08 -1.15
CA GLY A 260 -5.55 -0.32 -2.00
C GLY A 260 -6.52 0.85 -2.09
N TYR A 261 -6.76 1.63 -1.03
CA TYR A 261 -7.55 2.86 -1.21
C TYR A 261 -6.84 3.80 -2.20
N ASP A 262 -5.56 4.06 -1.94
CA ASP A 262 -4.70 4.93 -2.73
C ASP A 262 -4.74 4.60 -4.22
N GLU A 263 -4.55 3.32 -4.58
CA GLU A 263 -4.54 2.95 -5.98
C GLU A 263 -5.90 3.09 -6.68
N TYR A 264 -7.00 2.86 -5.96
CA TYR A 264 -8.33 3.07 -6.52
C TYR A 264 -8.63 4.57 -6.64
N ALA A 265 -8.17 5.37 -5.67
CA ALA A 265 -8.25 6.82 -5.70
C ALA A 265 -7.46 7.41 -6.88
N HIS A 266 -6.25 6.91 -7.15
CA HIS A 266 -5.43 7.33 -8.30
C HIS A 266 -6.15 7.16 -9.65
N ARG A 267 -6.99 6.12 -9.78
CA ARG A 267 -7.65 5.79 -11.06
C ARG A 267 -9.04 6.36 -11.20
N ARG A 268 -9.76 6.50 -10.08
CA ARG A 268 -11.20 6.82 -10.07
C ARG A 268 -11.53 8.09 -9.29
N GLY A 269 -10.50 8.77 -8.77
CA GLY A 269 -10.61 9.90 -7.87
C GLY A 269 -10.82 9.46 -6.41
N PRO A 270 -10.38 10.29 -5.44
CA PRO A 270 -10.48 9.98 -4.01
C PRO A 270 -11.93 9.73 -3.55
N ASP A 271 -12.89 10.51 -4.06
CA ASP A 271 -14.29 10.38 -3.66
C ASP A 271 -15.07 9.31 -4.47
N GLY A 272 -14.36 8.59 -5.35
CA GLY A 272 -14.93 7.59 -6.23
C GLY A 272 -15.53 6.43 -5.44
N ARG A 273 -16.70 5.93 -5.86
CA ARG A 273 -17.41 4.84 -5.17
C ARG A 273 -16.53 3.61 -4.91
N MET A 274 -15.68 3.25 -5.86
CA MET A 274 -14.79 2.09 -5.71
C MET A 274 -13.67 2.32 -4.70
N ALA A 275 -13.12 3.54 -4.61
CA ALA A 275 -12.12 3.87 -3.58
C ALA A 275 -12.75 3.76 -2.18
N LEU A 276 -13.97 4.29 -2.01
CA LEU A 276 -14.67 4.23 -0.73
C LEU A 276 -15.11 2.81 -0.35
N LEU A 277 -15.55 2.00 -1.31
CA LEU A 277 -15.80 0.57 -1.05
C LEU A 277 -14.53 -0.14 -0.60
N LYS A 278 -13.37 0.20 -1.19
CA LYS A 278 -12.10 -0.35 -0.75
C LYS A 278 -11.72 0.11 0.66
N LEU A 279 -11.91 1.39 0.98
CA LEU A 279 -11.72 1.90 2.33
C LEU A 279 -12.61 1.18 3.35
N PHE A 280 -13.84 0.85 2.98
CA PHE A 280 -14.72 0.06 3.82
C PHE A 280 -14.24 -1.37 4.07
N GLU A 281 -13.64 -2.03 3.07
CA GLU A 281 -12.99 -3.32 3.28
C GLU A 281 -11.79 -3.21 4.24
N LEU A 282 -10.98 -2.16 4.09
CA LEU A 282 -9.85 -1.89 4.98
C LEU A 282 -10.32 -1.61 6.41
N ASP A 283 -11.37 -0.80 6.60
CA ASP A 283 -11.98 -0.53 7.91
C ASP A 283 -12.47 -1.82 8.59
N ARG A 284 -13.04 -2.76 7.84
CA ARG A 284 -13.39 -4.09 8.37
C ARG A 284 -12.17 -4.94 8.73
N ALA A 285 -11.06 -4.76 8.02
CA ALA A 285 -9.80 -5.40 8.37
C ALA A 285 -9.25 -4.82 9.69
N LEU A 286 -9.27 -3.49 9.84
CA LEU A 286 -8.94 -2.79 11.08
C LEU A 286 -9.82 -3.28 12.24
N GLY A 287 -11.13 -3.40 12.05
CA GLY A 287 -12.06 -3.88 13.07
C GLY A 287 -11.69 -5.24 13.68
N ARG A 288 -11.11 -6.16 12.88
CA ARG A 288 -10.60 -7.44 13.40
C ARG A 288 -9.36 -7.27 14.28
N ILE A 289 -8.46 -6.37 13.90
CA ILE A 289 -7.25 -6.10 14.68
C ILE A 289 -7.60 -5.42 16.00
N LEU A 290 -8.53 -4.46 15.97
CA LEU A 290 -9.07 -3.80 17.17
C LEU A 290 -9.73 -4.81 18.11
N ALA A 291 -10.56 -5.71 17.57
CA ALA A 291 -11.15 -6.79 18.33
C ALA A 291 -10.10 -7.72 18.95
N ALA A 292 -8.98 -7.98 18.25
CA ALA A 292 -7.88 -8.75 18.80
C ALA A 292 -7.18 -8.02 19.96
N VAL A 293 -6.97 -6.72 19.85
CA VAL A 293 -6.38 -5.90 20.94
C VAL A 293 -7.29 -5.90 22.18
N GLU A 294 -8.60 -5.70 22.00
CA GLU A 294 -9.59 -5.78 23.09
C GLU A 294 -9.66 -7.17 23.74
N ALA A 295 -9.26 -8.21 23.00
CA ALA A 295 -9.21 -9.57 23.49
C ALA A 295 -8.06 -9.80 24.48
N VAL A 296 -6.98 -9.00 24.44
CA VAL A 296 -5.78 -9.16 25.29
C VAL A 296 -5.39 -7.83 25.96
N PRO A 297 -6.27 -7.22 26.77
CA PRO A 297 -6.02 -5.91 27.39
C PRO A 297 -4.78 -5.90 28.29
N GLU A 298 -4.38 -7.05 28.84
CA GLU A 298 -3.18 -7.20 29.66
C GLU A 298 -1.87 -6.91 28.92
N LEU A 299 -1.88 -6.92 27.58
CA LEU A 299 -0.70 -6.63 26.77
C LEU A 299 -0.47 -5.13 26.53
N GLY A 300 -1.48 -4.29 26.79
CA GLY A 300 -1.35 -2.83 26.80
C GLY A 300 -0.91 -2.22 25.47
N TYR A 301 -1.47 -2.67 24.35
CA TYR A 301 -1.16 -2.10 23.03
C TYR A 301 -1.69 -0.67 22.88
N GLU A 302 -0.81 0.21 22.38
CA GLU A 302 -1.16 1.52 21.86
C GLU A 302 -1.33 1.44 20.34
N ILE A 303 -2.44 2.00 19.84
CA ILE A 303 -2.80 1.94 18.43
C ILE A 303 -2.60 3.31 17.81
N TYR A 304 -1.78 3.37 16.76
CA TYR A 304 -1.58 4.55 15.94
C TYR A 304 -2.11 4.26 14.55
N LEU A 305 -3.22 4.90 14.18
CA LEU A 305 -3.78 4.86 12.84
C LEU A 305 -3.43 6.16 12.12
N PHE A 306 -2.69 6.09 11.02
CA PHE A 306 -2.23 7.26 10.30
C PHE A 306 -2.20 7.03 8.79
N SER A 307 -2.01 8.11 8.03
CA SER A 307 -1.79 8.08 6.60
C SER A 307 -0.52 8.86 6.27
N ASP A 308 0.20 8.40 5.25
CA ASP A 308 1.39 9.05 4.72
C ASP A 308 1.07 10.33 3.96
N HIS A 309 -0.02 10.35 3.20
CA HIS A 309 -0.47 11.52 2.43
C HIS A 309 -1.97 11.48 2.12
N GLY A 310 -2.48 12.61 1.60
CA GLY A 310 -3.82 12.68 1.03
C GLY A 310 -3.81 12.47 -0.48
N GLN A 311 -4.99 12.66 -1.08
CA GLN A 311 -5.20 12.60 -2.52
C GLN A 311 -5.95 13.84 -3.00
N ALA A 312 -5.59 14.34 -4.17
CA ALA A 312 -6.24 15.49 -4.80
C ALA A 312 -6.89 15.07 -6.12
N LYS A 313 -8.08 15.59 -6.40
CA LYS A 313 -8.71 15.40 -7.71
C LYS A 313 -7.90 16.14 -8.77
N THR A 314 -7.50 15.42 -9.80
CA THR A 314 -6.80 15.98 -10.96
C THR A 314 -7.59 15.71 -12.23
N ARG A 315 -7.25 16.43 -13.29
CA ARG A 315 -7.75 16.19 -14.64
C ARG A 315 -6.56 15.80 -15.51
N PRO A 316 -6.68 14.79 -16.40
CA PRO A 316 -5.63 14.47 -17.36
C PRO A 316 -5.25 15.71 -18.18
N ALA A 317 -3.96 15.87 -18.47
CA ALA A 317 -3.44 17.01 -19.22
C ALA A 317 -4.12 17.13 -20.59
N GLU A 318 -4.40 16.01 -21.25
CA GLU A 318 -5.06 15.92 -22.56
C GLU A 318 -6.43 16.59 -22.57
N GLN A 319 -7.14 16.61 -21.44
CA GLN A 319 -8.45 17.26 -21.32
C GLN A 319 -8.37 18.78 -21.14
N ILE A 320 -7.19 19.30 -20.81
CA ILE A 320 -6.95 20.72 -20.58
C ILE A 320 -6.21 21.32 -21.78
N VAL A 321 -5.11 20.70 -22.21
CA VAL A 321 -4.23 21.20 -23.28
C VAL A 321 -4.39 20.47 -24.62
N GLY A 322 -5.10 19.34 -24.68
CA GLY A 322 -5.37 18.58 -25.92
C GLY A 322 -4.30 17.54 -26.30
N GLU A 323 -3.20 17.47 -25.56
CA GLU A 323 -2.07 16.54 -25.73
C GLU A 323 -1.57 16.06 -24.36
N SER A 324 -0.77 14.99 -24.33
CA SER A 324 -0.21 14.49 -23.08
C SER A 324 0.80 15.48 -22.49
N LEU A 325 1.04 15.38 -21.18
CA LEU A 325 2.04 16.24 -20.54
C LEU A 325 3.44 16.00 -21.13
N GLY A 326 3.78 14.74 -21.44
CA GLY A 326 5.04 14.39 -22.11
C GLY A 326 5.13 15.03 -23.49
N GLU A 327 4.06 14.94 -24.31
CA GLU A 327 4.00 15.63 -25.60
C GLU A 327 4.23 17.14 -25.42
N TYR A 328 3.53 17.77 -24.46
CA TYR A 328 3.64 19.19 -24.19
C TYR A 328 5.06 19.63 -23.80
N LEU A 329 5.71 18.87 -22.92
CA LEU A 329 7.05 19.20 -22.41
C LEU A 329 8.16 18.93 -23.44
N PHE A 330 8.05 17.86 -24.23
CA PHE A 330 9.11 17.42 -25.12
C PHE A 330 9.01 17.97 -26.55
N ALA A 331 7.83 18.35 -27.02
CA ALA A 331 7.67 18.75 -28.42
C ALA A 331 8.38 20.07 -28.79
N ASP A 332 8.67 20.93 -27.81
CA ASP A 332 9.46 22.17 -27.99
C ASP A 332 10.90 22.05 -27.46
N SER A 333 11.32 20.84 -27.05
CA SER A 333 12.70 20.58 -26.64
C SER A 333 13.63 20.51 -27.87
N PRO A 334 14.84 21.09 -27.81
CA PRO A 334 15.80 21.02 -28.92
C PRO A 334 16.07 19.57 -29.33
N ARG A 335 16.10 19.32 -30.64
CA ARG A 335 16.44 17.99 -31.16
C ARG A 335 17.90 17.69 -30.87
N ALA A 336 18.22 16.42 -30.64
CA ALA A 336 19.61 15.99 -30.54
C ALA A 336 20.37 16.41 -31.81
N GLY A 337 21.36 17.31 -31.66
CA GLY A 337 22.17 17.84 -32.75
C GLY A 337 21.92 19.30 -33.14
N GLU A 338 20.83 19.93 -32.68
CA GLU A 338 20.63 21.37 -32.85
C GLU A 338 21.25 22.11 -31.66
N GLY A 339 22.42 22.72 -31.87
CA GLY A 339 23.36 23.24 -30.87
C GLY A 339 22.88 24.37 -29.93
N ALA A 340 21.75 24.22 -29.27
CA ALA A 340 21.42 24.96 -28.06
C ALA A 340 21.94 24.19 -26.84
N GLY A 341 22.65 24.87 -25.94
CA GLY A 341 23.23 24.28 -24.72
C GLY A 341 22.23 23.46 -23.88
N PRO A 342 22.71 22.64 -22.94
CA PRO A 342 21.92 21.59 -22.31
C PRO A 342 20.69 22.16 -21.58
N VAL A 343 19.53 22.10 -22.24
CA VAL A 343 18.25 22.28 -21.56
C VAL A 343 18.06 21.05 -20.70
N ALA A 344 17.91 21.23 -19.39
CA ALA A 344 17.93 20.14 -18.39
C ALA A 344 16.92 18.99 -18.64
N TYR A 345 15.93 19.20 -19.50
CA TYR A 345 14.93 18.20 -19.91
C TYR A 345 15.30 17.38 -21.16
N ALA A 346 16.13 17.90 -22.05
CA ALA A 346 16.52 17.20 -23.29
C ALA A 346 17.53 16.07 -23.04
N ALA A 347 18.26 16.12 -21.92
CA ALA A 347 19.29 15.14 -21.59
C ALA A 347 18.75 13.82 -21.02
N ALA A 348 17.48 13.77 -20.59
CA ALA A 348 16.91 12.59 -19.93
C ALA A 348 16.07 11.67 -20.86
N GLY A 349 15.73 12.12 -22.07
CA GLY A 349 14.90 11.35 -23.02
C GLY A 349 15.54 11.06 -24.39
N GLY A 350 16.72 11.62 -24.68
CA GLY A 350 17.34 11.53 -26.01
C GLY A 350 16.51 12.25 -27.09
N GLY A 351 17.12 12.56 -28.23
CA GLY A 351 16.41 13.21 -29.34
C GLY A 351 15.16 12.44 -29.83
N ASP A 352 15.08 11.15 -29.51
CA ASP A 352 13.98 10.26 -29.91
C ASP A 352 12.67 10.58 -29.19
N ALA A 353 12.69 10.88 -27.88
CA ALA A 353 11.46 11.28 -27.16
C ALA A 353 10.92 12.63 -27.67
N ALA A 354 11.80 13.61 -27.89
CA ALA A 354 11.42 14.89 -28.48
C ALA A 354 10.86 14.72 -29.92
N CYS A 355 11.47 13.83 -30.72
CA CYS A 355 10.98 13.50 -32.06
C CYS A 355 9.60 12.84 -32.02
N GLN A 356 9.41 11.85 -31.15
CA GLN A 356 8.12 11.16 -30.97
C GLN A 356 7.02 12.12 -30.49
N ALA A 357 7.33 13.01 -29.54
CA ALA A 357 6.43 14.05 -29.06
C ALA A 357 6.01 15.02 -30.17
N ALA A 358 6.98 15.55 -30.93
CA ALA A 358 6.70 16.45 -32.04
C ALA A 358 5.86 15.77 -33.14
N HIS A 359 6.12 14.49 -33.42
CA HIS A 359 5.34 13.71 -34.38
C HIS A 359 3.90 13.49 -33.90
N ALA A 360 3.71 13.12 -32.64
CA ALA A 360 2.38 12.94 -32.05
C ALA A 360 1.56 14.26 -32.07
N ARG A 361 2.18 15.40 -31.71
CA ARG A 361 1.58 16.75 -31.82
C ARG A 361 1.19 17.08 -33.26
N ARG A 362 2.05 16.79 -34.24
CA ARG A 362 1.76 17.02 -35.67
C ARG A 362 0.57 16.18 -36.15
N LEU A 363 0.48 14.91 -35.75
CA LEU A 363 -0.66 14.04 -36.09
C LEU A 363 -1.98 14.56 -35.49
N ARG A 364 -1.96 15.07 -34.25
CA ARG A 364 -3.13 15.73 -33.64
C ARG A 364 -3.53 16.98 -34.41
N ALA A 365 -2.57 17.82 -34.81
CA ALA A 365 -2.86 19.00 -35.63
C ALA A 365 -3.47 18.63 -36.99
N LEU A 366 -2.91 17.61 -37.67
CA LEU A 366 -3.43 17.10 -38.93
C LEU A 366 -4.86 16.55 -38.79
N SER A 367 -5.15 15.84 -37.70
CA SER A 367 -6.47 15.24 -37.46
C SER A 367 -7.63 16.25 -37.49
N ARG A 368 -7.37 17.51 -37.10
CA ARG A 368 -8.39 18.58 -37.07
C ARG A 368 -8.93 18.92 -38.47
N ASN A 369 -8.17 18.61 -39.52
CA ASN A 369 -8.52 18.90 -40.90
C ASN A 369 -8.87 17.65 -41.72
N LEU A 370 -8.94 16.47 -41.07
CA LEU A 370 -9.20 15.19 -41.75
C LEU A 370 -10.66 14.76 -41.59
N PRO A 371 -11.24 14.04 -42.58
CA PRO A 371 -12.53 13.38 -42.45
C PRO A 371 -12.56 12.32 -41.32
N ALA A 372 -13.75 12.06 -40.76
CA ALA A 372 -14.02 11.21 -39.59
C ALA A 372 -13.49 9.75 -39.54
N PRO A 373 -13.08 9.10 -40.65
CA PRO A 373 -12.33 7.85 -40.56
C PRO A 373 -10.82 8.07 -40.47
N LEU A 374 -10.29 9.12 -41.09
CA LEU A 374 -8.86 9.44 -41.15
C LEU A 374 -8.39 10.17 -39.89
N ASP A 375 -9.24 11.00 -39.28
CA ASP A 375 -8.97 11.65 -37.99
C ASP A 375 -8.76 10.62 -36.86
N LYS A 376 -9.57 9.56 -36.81
CA LYS A 376 -9.50 8.48 -35.81
C LYS A 376 -8.22 7.68 -35.95
N ILE A 377 -7.77 7.45 -37.18
CA ILE A 377 -6.49 6.81 -37.46
C ILE A 377 -5.35 7.72 -37.01
N ALA A 378 -5.35 8.99 -37.39
CA ALA A 378 -4.32 9.96 -36.99
C ALA A 378 -4.23 10.12 -35.46
N LEU A 379 -5.37 10.22 -34.77
CA LEU A 379 -5.45 10.26 -33.31
C LEU A 379 -5.04 8.93 -32.66
N GLY A 380 -5.32 7.80 -33.30
CA GLY A 380 -4.86 6.47 -32.89
C GLY A 380 -3.33 6.37 -32.89
N TRP A 381 -2.70 6.82 -33.98
CA TRP A 381 -1.25 6.86 -34.12
C TRP A 381 -0.60 7.87 -33.19
N ALA A 382 -1.18 9.06 -33.02
CA ALA A 382 -0.70 10.04 -32.06
C ALA A 382 -0.69 9.47 -30.63
N ARG A 383 -1.77 8.79 -30.22
CA ARG A 383 -1.82 8.10 -28.92
C ARG A 383 -0.82 6.95 -28.81
N HIS A 384 -0.54 6.24 -29.89
CA HIS A 384 0.45 5.17 -29.88
C HIS A 384 1.87 5.73 -29.65
N LEU A 385 2.25 6.78 -30.38
CA LEU A 385 3.54 7.46 -30.20
C LEU A 385 3.67 8.12 -28.83
N ALA A 386 2.58 8.65 -28.28
CA ALA A 386 2.60 9.27 -26.96
C ALA A 386 2.72 8.26 -25.80
N LYS A 387 2.50 6.95 -26.03
CA LYS A 387 2.64 5.90 -25.00
C LYS A 387 4.10 5.57 -24.68
N SER A 388 5.03 5.90 -25.57
CA SER A 388 6.47 5.64 -25.39
C SER A 388 7.24 6.83 -24.82
N LEU A 389 6.55 7.94 -24.57
CA LEU A 389 7.02 9.12 -23.86
C LEU A 389 6.74 8.98 -22.36
#